data_AF-A0AAE0MFN8-F1
#
_entry.id   AF-A0AAE0MFN8-F1
#
_cell.length_a   1.000
_cell.length_b   1.000
_cell.length_c   1.000
_cell.angle_alpha   90.00
_cell.angle_beta   90.00
_cell.angle_gamma   90.00
#
_symmetry.space_group_name_H-M   'P 1'
#
loop_
_entity.id
_entity.type
_entity.pdbx_description
1 polymer ?
#
loop_
_entity_poly.entity_id
_entity_poly.type
_entity_poly.pdbx_seq_one_letter_code
_entity_poly.pdbx_strand_id
1 'polypeptide(L)'
;MSDEGKTSAYQSENVMEKPRKRGVAGHCAKFWWAYLVALVIITVIVVPVVILVAVPKIAQQKLDDAELTLDSIIMTNSQSENFTMSVNSVIRSDGKVHAIIEPFKGVMYIEDLPDHTPFATLDFPETTSEAFQVVNVTQFTKIDDMGAFTTFNTWLVNNETFRVTVMGDTHVKVKGIARRYPVTFKKTIDMPGLQMFAGTTVFDTAITLKPDAEGANFRGKARIPNRSLVTFEVGNATFHNYLFGEEVGTVYIDNLNLKPGDDNVFPMRANITQTPIVEAMGEKPWCDTAKGVLPFQLRGKNVTNNGQYLTYFTDALASGNQSVNIDIRTPFRKLFGSDLPCTKH
;
A
#
# COMPACT_ATOMS: atom_id res chain seq x y z
N MET A 1 86.42 77.45 17.29
CA MET A 1 87.69 76.90 16.76
C MET A 1 87.34 75.58 16.11
N SER A 2 87.03 75.63 14.82
CA SER A 2 87.99 75.40 13.72
C SER A 2 88.51 73.96 13.79
N ASP A 3 88.14 73.09 12.85
CA ASP A 3 88.85 73.03 11.59
C ASP A 3 88.16 72.11 10.56
N GLU A 4 88.33 72.46 9.30
CA GLU A 4 87.94 71.69 8.11
C GLU A 4 89.01 70.68 7.70
N GLY A 5 88.59 69.66 6.94
CA GLY A 5 89.44 68.95 5.97
C GLY A 5 89.84 67.53 6.44
N LYS A 6 89.78 66.47 5.62
CA LYS A 6 89.94 66.39 4.16
C LYS A 6 89.39 65.08 3.62
N THR A 7 89.02 65.13 2.35
CA THR A 7 88.51 64.10 1.43
C THR A 7 89.55 63.03 1.08
N SER A 8 89.10 61.78 0.89
CA SER A 8 89.63 60.90 -0.16
C SER A 8 88.54 59.95 -0.66
N ALA A 9 88.37 59.93 -1.97
CA ALA A 9 87.39 59.11 -2.69
C ALA A 9 88.09 57.88 -3.27
N TYR A 10 87.40 56.73 -3.27
CA TYR A 10 87.64 55.64 -4.22
C TYR A 10 86.30 55.02 -4.62
N GLN A 11 86.17 54.75 -5.92
CA GLN A 11 84.98 54.34 -6.65
C GLN A 11 85.24 52.98 -7.32
N SER A 12 84.33 52.01 -7.13
CA SER A 12 83.82 50.99 -8.09
C SER A 12 83.03 49.96 -7.25
N GLU A 13 81.99 49.24 -7.69
CA GLU A 13 81.49 48.84 -9.00
C GLU A 13 80.05 48.32 -8.79
N ASN A 14 79.13 48.57 -9.72
CA ASN A 14 77.75 48.06 -9.65
C ASN A 14 77.72 46.60 -10.14
N VAL A 15 77.45 45.65 -9.23
CA VAL A 15 77.10 44.27 -9.59
C VAL A 15 75.58 44.11 -9.56
N MET A 16 74.99 43.88 -10.73
CA MET A 16 73.57 43.59 -10.91
C MET A 16 73.27 42.18 -10.39
N GLU A 17 72.65 42.06 -9.20
CA GLU A 17 72.21 40.77 -8.67
C GLU A 17 71.00 40.21 -9.45
N LYS A 18 71.10 38.94 -9.84
CA LYS A 18 70.09 38.12 -10.51
C LYS A 18 68.85 37.92 -9.61
N PRO A 19 67.61 37.92 -10.13
CA PRO A 19 66.42 37.77 -9.28
C PRO A 19 66.35 36.35 -8.69
N ARG A 20 66.50 36.24 -7.36
CA ARG A 20 66.30 35.00 -6.60
C ARG A 20 64.85 34.53 -6.77
N LYS A 21 64.66 33.34 -7.37
CA LYS A 21 63.40 32.59 -7.30
C LYS A 21 63.12 32.29 -5.82
N ARG A 22 62.26 33.11 -5.21
CA ARG A 22 61.84 32.99 -3.81
C ARG A 22 60.89 31.78 -3.72
N GLY A 23 61.40 30.68 -3.18
CA GLY A 23 60.68 29.42 -3.06
C GLY A 23 59.43 29.56 -2.19
N VAL A 24 58.33 28.98 -2.67
CA VAL A 24 57.03 28.86 -2.00
C VAL A 24 57.15 28.24 -0.58
N ALA A 25 58.24 27.51 -0.31
CA ALA A 25 58.54 26.86 0.97
C ALA A 25 58.82 27.83 2.15
N GLY A 26 59.29 29.06 1.90
CA GLY A 26 59.60 30.03 2.98
C GLY A 26 58.37 30.74 3.57
N HIS A 27 57.26 30.77 2.83
CA HIS A 27 56.03 31.47 3.25
C HIS A 27 55.19 30.61 4.21
N CYS A 28 55.17 29.29 4.00
CA CYS A 28 54.47 28.34 4.88
C CYS A 28 55.12 28.20 6.27
N ALA A 29 56.45 28.35 6.38
CA ALA A 29 57.14 28.25 7.67
C ALA A 29 56.99 29.50 8.56
N LYS A 30 56.78 30.70 7.97
CA LYS A 30 56.70 31.97 8.72
C LYS A 30 55.27 32.37 9.13
N PHE A 31 54.27 31.93 8.36
CA PHE A 31 52.85 32.25 8.59
C PHE A 31 51.99 31.04 8.97
N TRP A 32 52.60 29.94 9.43
CA TRP A 32 51.90 28.71 9.81
C TRP A 32 50.76 28.96 10.83
N TRP A 33 50.96 29.86 11.78
CA TRP A 33 49.96 30.27 12.77
C TRP A 33 48.75 30.99 12.13
N ALA A 34 48.95 31.79 11.08
CA ALA A 34 47.86 32.48 10.37
C ALA A 34 47.03 31.49 9.54
N TYR A 35 47.67 30.51 8.91
CA TYR A 35 46.97 29.40 8.24
C TYR A 35 46.22 28.51 9.24
N LEU A 36 46.79 28.29 10.43
CA LEU A 36 46.12 27.56 11.51
C LEU A 36 44.87 28.31 11.99
N VAL A 37 44.97 29.62 12.23
CA VAL A 37 43.83 30.46 12.65
C VAL A 37 42.76 30.52 11.55
N ALA A 38 43.15 30.70 10.29
CA ALA A 38 42.22 30.68 9.17
C ALA A 38 41.52 29.31 9.04
N LEU A 39 42.26 28.21 9.20
CA LEU A 39 41.69 26.86 9.22
C LEU A 39 40.68 26.71 10.36
N VAL A 40 41.01 27.16 11.58
CA VAL A 40 40.10 27.12 12.73
C VAL A 40 38.82 27.93 12.45
N ILE A 41 38.93 29.14 11.91
CA ILE A 41 37.77 29.97 11.55
C ILE A 41 36.92 29.26 10.49
N ILE A 42 37.54 28.70 9.45
CA ILE A 42 36.83 27.93 8.43
C ILE A 42 36.13 26.74 9.06
N THR A 43 36.78 25.97 9.94
CA THR A 43 36.17 24.84 10.64
C THR A 43 34.99 25.29 11.50
N VAL A 44 35.12 26.38 12.25
CA VAL A 44 34.05 26.92 13.11
C VAL A 44 32.86 27.43 12.30
N ILE A 45 33.04 27.84 11.04
CA ILE A 45 31.93 28.24 10.16
C ILE A 45 31.36 27.02 9.42
N VAL A 46 32.22 26.21 8.80
CA VAL A 46 31.82 25.09 7.95
C VAL A 46 31.17 23.98 8.76
N VAL A 47 31.69 23.61 9.93
CA VAL A 47 31.13 22.51 10.72
C VAL A 47 29.68 22.80 11.16
N PRO A 48 29.34 23.96 11.74
CA PRO A 48 27.96 24.30 12.03
C PRO A 48 27.08 24.37 10.78
N VAL A 49 27.57 24.91 9.66
CA VAL A 49 26.80 24.95 8.41
C VAL A 49 26.47 23.54 7.92
N VAL A 50 27.43 22.62 7.95
CA VAL A 50 27.21 21.22 7.57
C VAL A 50 26.19 20.56 8.50
N ILE A 51 26.38 20.67 9.81
CA ILE A 51 25.51 20.04 10.81
C ILE A 51 24.09 20.62 10.75
N LEU A 52 23.93 21.94 10.60
CA LEU A 52 22.62 22.59 10.68
C LEU A 52 21.85 22.60 9.36
N VAL A 53 22.53 22.60 8.21
CA VAL A 53 21.88 22.78 6.90
C VAL A 53 22.05 21.57 6.00
N ALA A 54 23.26 20.98 5.92
CA ALA A 54 23.50 19.87 5.00
C ALA A 54 22.92 18.55 5.51
N VAL A 55 23.14 18.21 6.79
CA VAL A 55 22.66 16.95 7.38
C VAL A 55 21.13 16.79 7.31
N PRO A 56 20.28 17.76 7.69
CA PRO A 56 18.83 17.57 7.59
C PRO A 56 18.35 17.37 6.14
N LYS A 57 18.97 18.08 5.18
CA LYS A 57 18.65 17.91 3.75
C LYS A 57 19.02 16.51 3.25
N ILE A 58 20.21 16.03 3.61
CA ILE A 58 20.65 14.68 3.24
C ILE A 58 19.77 13.63 3.92
N ALA A 59 19.40 13.82 5.18
CA ALA A 59 18.50 12.90 5.89
C ALA A 59 17.13 12.80 5.20
N GLN A 60 16.53 13.93 4.82
CA GLN A 60 15.28 13.94 4.07
C GLN A 60 15.44 13.28 2.70
N GLN A 61 16.47 13.66 1.92
CA GLN A 61 16.74 13.05 0.62
C GLN A 61 16.91 11.53 0.71
N LYS A 62 17.62 11.02 1.72
CA LYS A 62 17.78 9.57 1.91
C LYS A 62 16.47 8.88 2.26
N LEU A 63 15.60 9.55 3.02
CA LEU A 63 14.27 9.04 3.31
C LEU A 63 13.42 9.01 2.04
N ASP A 64 13.48 10.05 1.21
CA ASP A 64 12.75 10.18 -0.06
C ASP A 64 13.24 9.16 -1.10
N ASP A 65 14.55 8.92 -1.17
CA ASP A 65 15.19 7.95 -2.09
C ASP A 65 14.94 6.48 -1.68
N ALA A 66 14.59 6.22 -0.41
CA ALA A 66 14.35 4.86 0.06
C ALA A 66 13.13 4.24 -0.63
N GLU A 67 13.24 3.00 -1.08
CA GLU A 67 12.13 2.27 -1.68
C GLU A 67 11.36 1.51 -0.59
N LEU A 68 10.04 1.70 -0.53
CA LEU A 68 9.16 0.92 0.32
C LEU A 68 8.39 -0.08 -0.55
N THR A 69 8.65 -1.36 -0.36
CA THR A 69 7.88 -2.44 -1.00
C THR A 69 6.96 -3.09 0.02
N LEU A 70 5.67 -3.17 -0.31
CA LEU A 70 4.67 -3.85 0.50
C LEU A 70 4.61 -5.33 0.10
N ASP A 71 4.83 -6.23 1.06
CA ASP A 71 4.78 -7.68 0.79
C ASP A 71 3.37 -8.23 1.03
N SER A 72 2.77 -7.91 2.17
CA SER A 72 1.41 -8.34 2.51
C SER A 72 0.78 -7.46 3.60
N ILE A 73 -0.54 -7.36 3.54
CA ILE A 73 -1.37 -6.81 4.62
C ILE A 73 -2.34 -7.92 5.06
N ILE A 74 -2.55 -8.04 6.36
CA ILE A 74 -3.52 -8.99 6.92
C ILE A 74 -4.47 -8.20 7.82
N MET A 75 -5.75 -8.23 7.47
CA MET A 75 -6.84 -7.64 8.24
C MET A 75 -7.66 -8.77 8.87
N THR A 76 -7.59 -8.87 10.20
CA THR A 76 -8.27 -9.89 11.01
C THR A 76 -9.01 -9.26 12.17
N ASN A 77 -9.84 -10.04 12.88
CA ASN A 77 -10.65 -9.55 13.99
C ASN A 77 -11.44 -8.28 13.59
N SER A 78 -12.06 -8.34 12.41
CA SER A 78 -12.83 -7.24 11.83
C SER A 78 -14.07 -6.96 12.68
N GLN A 79 -14.17 -5.74 13.22
CA GLN A 79 -15.28 -5.25 14.04
C GLN A 79 -15.84 -3.95 13.42
N SER A 80 -17.00 -3.52 13.91
CA SER A 80 -17.69 -2.32 13.42
C SER A 80 -16.86 -1.04 13.43
N GLU A 81 -15.96 -0.85 14.40
CA GLU A 81 -15.16 0.38 14.56
C GLU A 81 -13.65 0.13 14.66
N ASN A 82 -13.20 -1.12 14.54
CA ASN A 82 -11.80 -1.48 14.71
C ASN A 82 -11.47 -2.81 14.03
N PHE A 83 -10.19 -3.07 13.84
CA PHE A 83 -9.68 -4.31 13.26
C PHE A 83 -8.22 -4.52 13.66
N THR A 84 -7.75 -5.75 13.61
CA THR A 84 -6.32 -6.04 13.72
C THR A 84 -5.68 -5.95 12.34
N MET A 85 -4.70 -5.06 12.20
CA MET A 85 -3.91 -4.91 10.99
C MET A 85 -2.50 -5.42 11.21
N SER A 86 -2.04 -6.31 10.35
CA SER A 86 -0.64 -6.70 10.24
C SER A 86 -0.09 -6.28 8.88
N VAL A 87 1.01 -5.54 8.87
CA VAL A 87 1.70 -5.09 7.65
C VAL A 87 3.09 -5.69 7.64
N ASN A 88 3.42 -6.40 6.56
CA ASN A 88 4.78 -6.85 6.27
C ASN A 88 5.30 -6.06 5.08
N SER A 89 6.41 -5.37 5.28
CA SER A 89 7.02 -4.53 4.25
C SER A 89 8.54 -4.61 4.31
N VAL A 90 9.17 -4.25 3.20
CA VAL A 90 10.62 -4.15 3.08
C VAL A 90 10.97 -2.73 2.67
N ILE A 91 11.89 -2.12 3.41
CA ILE A 91 12.51 -0.85 3.06
C ILE A 91 13.89 -1.14 2.48
N ARG A 92 14.16 -0.61 1.29
CA ARG A 92 15.47 -0.66 0.64
C ARG A 92 16.09 0.73 0.57
N SER A 93 17.37 0.83 0.91
CA SER A 93 18.13 2.08 0.92
C SER A 93 19.55 1.83 0.38
N ASP A 94 20.28 2.90 0.07
CA ASP A 94 21.66 2.80 -0.41
C ASP A 94 22.67 2.37 0.67
N GLY A 95 22.23 2.34 1.94
CA GLY A 95 23.01 1.87 3.09
C GLY A 95 24.24 2.72 3.42
N LYS A 96 24.43 3.88 2.79
CA LYS A 96 25.66 4.68 2.94
C LYS A 96 25.66 5.54 4.19
N VAL A 97 24.49 5.79 4.76
CA VAL A 97 24.31 6.58 5.98
C VAL A 97 23.70 5.66 7.02
N HIS A 98 24.41 5.46 8.14
CA HIS A 98 23.85 4.76 9.30
C HIS A 98 23.11 5.76 10.19
N ALA A 99 21.79 5.67 10.15
CA ALA A 99 20.87 6.51 10.88
C ALA A 99 19.77 5.66 11.52
N ILE A 100 19.30 6.13 12.66
CA ILE A 100 18.12 5.58 13.33
C ILE A 100 16.96 6.51 12.98
N ILE A 101 15.86 5.95 12.50
CA ILE A 101 14.59 6.63 12.30
C ILE A 101 13.75 6.35 13.55
N GLU A 102 13.43 7.40 14.31
CA GLU A 102 12.67 7.26 15.55
C GLU A 102 11.23 6.78 15.27
N PRO A 103 10.57 6.13 16.25
CA PRO A 103 9.18 5.73 16.10
C PRO A 103 8.27 6.92 15.77
N PHE A 104 7.26 6.70 14.95
CA PHE A 104 6.32 7.75 14.58
C PHE A 104 4.95 7.18 14.22
N LYS A 105 3.96 8.06 14.21
CA LYS A 105 2.60 7.75 13.76
C LYS A 105 2.43 8.18 12.31
N GLY A 106 2.12 7.23 11.45
CA GLY A 106 1.83 7.46 10.04
C GLY A 106 0.34 7.39 9.76
N VAL A 107 -0.17 8.32 8.96
CA VAL A 107 -1.53 8.28 8.40
C VAL A 107 -1.49 7.73 6.99
N MET A 108 -2.53 6.99 6.61
CA MET A 108 -2.69 6.41 5.27
C MET A 108 -3.88 7.02 4.56
N TYR A 109 -3.69 7.46 3.33
CA TYR A 109 -4.74 8.06 2.49
C TYR A 109 -4.60 7.63 1.02
N ILE A 110 -5.67 7.75 0.24
CA ILE A 110 -5.63 7.50 -1.21
C ILE A 110 -5.00 8.72 -1.88
N GLU A 111 -3.88 8.54 -2.59
CA GLU A 111 -3.12 9.64 -3.21
C GLU A 111 -3.92 10.32 -4.34
N ASP A 112 -4.77 9.56 -5.02
CA ASP A 112 -5.56 10.00 -6.17
C ASP A 112 -6.79 10.86 -5.79
N LEU A 113 -7.12 10.96 -4.49
CA LEU A 113 -8.20 11.82 -4.00
C LEU A 113 -7.65 13.20 -3.59
N PRO A 114 -8.32 14.32 -3.93
CA PRO A 114 -7.78 15.66 -3.69
C PRO A 114 -7.77 16.08 -2.21
N ASP A 115 -8.64 15.50 -1.39
CA ASP A 115 -8.79 15.82 0.03
C ASP A 115 -7.75 15.11 0.92
N HIS A 116 -7.11 14.04 0.42
CA HIS A 116 -6.14 13.22 1.15
C HIS A 116 -6.62 12.82 2.54
N THR A 117 -7.93 12.59 2.69
CA THR A 117 -8.53 12.24 3.98
C THR A 117 -7.99 10.90 4.47
N PRO A 118 -7.37 10.83 5.66
CA PRO A 118 -6.83 9.59 6.19
C PRO A 118 -7.91 8.53 6.44
N PHE A 119 -7.67 7.30 5.99
CA PHE A 119 -8.55 6.16 6.25
C PHE A 119 -8.05 5.24 7.36
N ALA A 120 -6.76 5.30 7.71
CA ALA A 120 -6.16 4.49 8.76
C ALA A 120 -4.87 5.12 9.28
N THR A 121 -4.49 4.71 10.49
CA THR A 121 -3.29 5.16 11.20
C THR A 121 -2.44 3.96 11.58
N LEU A 122 -1.12 4.04 11.34
CA LEU A 122 -0.14 3.01 11.71
C LEU A 122 0.91 3.60 12.66
N ASP A 123 1.23 2.88 13.72
CA ASP A 123 2.35 3.22 14.61
C ASP A 123 3.60 2.48 14.12
N PHE A 124 4.53 3.23 13.53
CA PHE A 124 5.81 2.71 13.05
C PHE A 124 6.80 2.58 14.20
N PRO A 125 7.43 1.41 14.39
CA PRO A 125 8.48 1.25 15.39
C PRO A 125 9.76 1.99 14.98
N GLU A 126 10.72 2.05 15.90
CA GLU A 126 12.07 2.52 15.59
C GLU A 126 12.67 1.64 14.49
N THR A 127 13.28 2.27 13.48
CA THR A 127 13.89 1.60 12.34
C THR A 127 15.29 2.14 12.05
N THR A 128 16.05 1.46 11.20
CA THR A 128 17.44 1.80 10.88
C THR A 128 17.60 1.93 9.38
N SER A 129 18.41 2.87 8.90
CA SER A 129 18.64 3.07 7.46
C SER A 129 19.58 2.04 6.82
N GLU A 130 19.48 0.78 7.23
CA GLU A 130 20.20 -0.33 6.62
C GLU A 130 19.71 -0.54 5.17
N ALA A 131 20.57 -1.14 4.33
CA ALA A 131 20.25 -1.31 2.91
C ALA A 131 19.01 -2.19 2.66
N PHE A 132 18.68 -3.06 3.62
CA PHE A 132 17.53 -3.94 3.59
C PHE A 132 16.95 -4.05 5.00
N GLN A 133 15.69 -3.67 5.17
CA GLN A 133 15.01 -3.77 6.45
C GLN A 133 13.59 -4.31 6.27
N VAL A 134 13.29 -5.38 7.00
CA VAL A 134 11.92 -5.89 7.15
C VAL A 134 11.24 -5.13 8.27
N VAL A 135 10.06 -4.57 7.98
CA VAL A 135 9.21 -3.88 8.94
C VAL A 135 7.91 -4.64 9.06
N ASN A 136 7.73 -5.28 10.21
CA ASN A 136 6.53 -6.03 10.56
C ASN A 136 5.81 -5.29 11.67
N VAL A 137 4.64 -4.75 11.37
CA VAL A 137 3.78 -4.07 12.34
C VAL A 137 2.53 -4.90 12.51
N THR A 138 2.12 -5.15 13.75
CA THR A 138 0.81 -5.73 14.07
C THR A 138 0.19 -4.91 15.18
N GLN A 139 -1.00 -4.37 14.91
CA GLN A 139 -1.68 -3.50 15.84
C GLN A 139 -3.20 -3.65 15.73
N PHE A 140 -3.86 -3.40 16.85
CA PHE A 140 -5.31 -3.24 16.88
C PHE A 140 -5.63 -1.78 16.56
N THR A 141 -6.21 -1.56 15.39
CA THR A 141 -6.40 -0.24 14.79
C THR A 141 -7.87 0.17 14.92
N LYS A 142 -8.08 1.38 15.41
CA LYS A 142 -9.40 2.03 15.38
C LYS A 142 -9.64 2.64 14.00
N ILE A 143 -10.87 2.57 13.52
CA ILE A 143 -11.33 3.30 12.35
C ILE A 143 -11.67 4.72 12.80
N ASP A 144 -10.76 5.67 12.55
CA ASP A 144 -10.94 7.07 12.97
C ASP A 144 -11.97 7.81 12.09
N ASP A 145 -12.01 7.50 10.79
CA ASP A 145 -12.98 8.02 9.82
C ASP A 145 -13.60 6.86 9.01
N MET A 146 -14.85 6.54 9.33
CA MET A 146 -15.58 5.46 8.66
C MET A 146 -15.87 5.75 7.18
N GLY A 147 -16.06 7.02 6.81
CA GLY A 147 -16.32 7.42 5.43
C GLY A 147 -15.08 7.24 4.56
N ALA A 148 -13.92 7.70 5.05
CA ALA A 148 -12.63 7.50 4.39
C ALA A 148 -12.28 6.01 4.31
N PHE A 149 -12.52 5.23 5.37
CA PHE A 149 -12.28 3.79 5.37
C PHE A 149 -13.20 3.03 4.42
N THR A 150 -14.48 3.40 4.33
CA THR A 150 -15.42 2.84 3.35
C THR A 150 -15.02 3.20 1.93
N THR A 151 -14.53 4.42 1.70
CA THR A 151 -13.99 4.87 0.42
C THR A 151 -12.77 4.03 0.02
N PHE A 152 -11.83 3.80 0.95
CA PHE A 152 -10.70 2.92 0.72
C PHE A 152 -11.13 1.50 0.31
N ASN A 153 -12.02 0.87 1.06
CA ASN A 153 -12.52 -0.47 0.73
C ASN A 153 -13.24 -0.49 -0.63
N THR A 154 -13.98 0.57 -0.97
CA THR A 154 -14.63 0.71 -2.28
C THR A 154 -13.58 0.79 -3.41
N TRP A 155 -12.55 1.62 -3.27
CA TRP A 155 -11.47 1.70 -4.25
C TRP A 155 -10.75 0.36 -4.42
N LEU A 156 -10.49 -0.32 -3.30
CA LEU A 156 -9.86 -1.63 -3.26
C LEU A 156 -10.67 -2.70 -3.98
N VAL A 157 -12.01 -2.67 -3.86
CA VAL A 157 -12.90 -3.62 -4.55
C VAL A 157 -12.98 -3.34 -6.05
N ASN A 158 -13.13 -2.08 -6.48
CA ASN A 158 -13.47 -1.76 -7.87
C ASN A 158 -12.25 -1.64 -8.80
N ASN A 159 -11.12 -1.14 -8.29
CA ASN A 159 -9.98 -0.82 -9.14
C ASN A 159 -9.07 -2.03 -9.36
N GLU A 160 -8.35 -2.02 -10.48
CA GLU A 160 -7.25 -2.96 -10.73
C GLU A 160 -5.99 -2.56 -9.95
N THR A 161 -5.68 -1.27 -9.94
CA THR A 161 -4.61 -0.66 -9.15
C THR A 161 -5.03 0.74 -8.72
N PHE A 162 -4.49 1.21 -7.59
CA PHE A 162 -4.65 2.58 -7.11
C PHE A 162 -3.51 2.95 -6.16
N ARG A 163 -3.28 4.24 -5.92
CA ARG A 163 -2.13 4.70 -5.13
C ARG A 163 -2.53 5.01 -3.69
N VAL A 164 -1.79 4.44 -2.75
CA VAL A 164 -1.93 4.71 -1.31
C VAL A 164 -0.66 5.38 -0.82
N THR A 165 -0.82 6.48 -0.08
CA THR A 165 0.29 7.16 0.56
C THR A 165 0.25 6.97 2.05
N VAL A 166 1.41 6.65 2.62
CA VAL A 166 1.68 6.73 4.06
C VAL A 166 2.49 7.98 4.33
N MET A 167 2.04 8.80 5.28
CA MET A 167 2.71 10.04 5.66
C MET A 167 2.80 10.19 7.19
N GLY A 168 3.95 10.63 7.71
CA GLY A 168 4.11 10.95 9.12
C GLY A 168 5.42 11.68 9.42
N ASP A 169 5.41 12.55 10.43
CA ASP A 169 6.60 13.27 10.85
C ASP A 169 7.39 12.46 11.88
N THR A 170 8.71 12.41 11.71
CA THR A 170 9.62 11.70 12.61
C THR A 170 10.95 12.45 12.75
N HIS A 171 11.87 11.87 13.52
CA HIS A 171 13.23 12.34 13.64
C HIS A 171 14.22 11.28 13.20
N VAL A 172 15.28 11.74 12.55
CA VAL A 172 16.43 10.92 12.18
C VAL A 172 17.61 11.27 13.08
N LYS A 173 18.23 10.24 13.65
CA LYS A 173 19.46 10.33 14.44
C LYS A 173 20.61 9.70 13.67
N VAL A 174 21.49 10.54 13.14
CA VAL A 174 22.70 10.10 12.42
C VAL A 174 23.77 9.66 13.43
N LYS A 175 24.38 8.50 13.21
CA LYS A 175 25.44 7.99 14.08
C LYS A 175 26.61 8.98 14.17
N GLY A 176 27.05 9.28 15.39
CA GLY A 176 28.14 10.23 15.64
C GLY A 176 27.71 11.69 15.78
N ILE A 177 26.43 12.01 15.59
CA ILE A 177 25.87 13.35 15.82
C ILE A 177 24.82 13.25 16.92
N ALA A 178 24.95 14.06 17.98
CA ALA A 178 24.01 14.02 19.11
C ALA A 178 22.62 14.59 18.76
N ARG A 179 22.56 15.43 17.73
CA ARG A 179 21.34 16.12 17.28
C ARG A 179 20.41 15.17 16.52
N ARG A 180 19.11 15.34 16.78
CA ARG A 180 18.01 14.75 16.02
C ARG A 180 17.54 15.72 14.94
N TYR A 181 17.28 15.21 13.75
CA TYR A 181 16.84 16.02 12.61
C TYR A 181 15.39 15.69 12.29
N PRO A 182 14.48 16.68 12.29
CA PRO A 182 13.11 16.45 11.89
C PRO A 182 13.08 16.11 10.39
N VAL A 183 12.31 15.08 10.04
CA VAL A 183 12.06 14.65 8.66
C VAL A 183 10.60 14.22 8.52
N THR A 184 10.08 14.30 7.32
CA THR A 184 8.74 13.80 6.99
C THR A 184 8.88 12.51 6.20
N PHE A 185 8.38 11.41 6.75
CA PHE A 185 8.22 10.16 6.03
C PHE A 185 7.01 10.30 5.11
N LYS A 186 7.20 10.21 3.79
CA LYS A 186 6.11 10.15 2.81
C LYS A 186 6.44 9.10 1.77
N LYS A 187 5.60 8.07 1.67
CA LYS A 187 5.75 6.99 0.68
C LYS A 187 4.42 6.67 0.03
N THR A 188 4.40 6.79 -1.29
CA THR A 188 3.28 6.38 -2.13
C THR A 188 3.59 5.02 -2.74
N ILE A 189 2.68 4.07 -2.61
CA ILE A 189 2.77 2.73 -3.16
C ILE A 189 1.61 2.48 -4.12
N ASP A 190 1.90 1.78 -5.21
CA ASP A 190 0.87 1.22 -6.09
C ASP A 190 0.29 -0.03 -5.43
N MET A 191 -0.99 0.01 -5.10
CA MET A 191 -1.71 -1.09 -4.46
C MET A 191 -2.59 -1.80 -5.51
N PRO A 192 -2.40 -3.12 -5.73
CA PRO A 192 -3.33 -3.88 -6.55
C PRO A 192 -4.66 -4.05 -5.83
N GLY A 193 -5.75 -3.80 -6.54
CA GLY A 193 -7.11 -4.01 -6.08
C GLY A 193 -7.65 -5.40 -6.42
N LEU A 194 -8.94 -5.58 -6.20
CA LEU A 194 -9.66 -6.85 -6.38
C LEU A 194 -10.31 -6.98 -7.75
N GLN A 195 -10.46 -5.87 -8.49
CA GLN A 195 -11.09 -5.84 -9.81
C GLN A 195 -12.48 -6.54 -9.81
N MET A 196 -13.32 -6.21 -8.84
CA MET A 196 -14.64 -6.84 -8.63
C MET A 196 -14.58 -8.39 -8.58
N PHE A 197 -13.48 -8.94 -8.06
CA PHE A 197 -13.23 -10.38 -7.97
C PHE A 197 -13.37 -11.09 -9.34
N ALA A 198 -12.95 -10.43 -10.41
CA ALA A 198 -12.98 -10.95 -11.77
C ALA A 198 -12.27 -12.32 -11.86
N GLY A 199 -12.97 -13.31 -12.42
CA GLY A 199 -12.52 -14.70 -12.45
C GLY A 199 -13.19 -15.60 -11.39
N THR A 200 -14.13 -15.09 -10.61
CA THR A 200 -14.94 -15.91 -9.72
C THR A 200 -15.72 -16.97 -10.50
N THR A 201 -15.70 -18.19 -9.99
CA THR A 201 -16.40 -19.34 -10.58
C THR A 201 -17.22 -20.08 -9.54
N VAL A 202 -18.32 -20.69 -9.98
CA VAL A 202 -19.17 -21.54 -9.14
C VAL A 202 -19.20 -22.94 -9.72
N PHE A 203 -18.95 -23.94 -8.88
CA PHE A 203 -18.87 -25.35 -9.27
C PHE A 203 -19.44 -26.25 -8.15
N ASP A 204 -19.45 -27.56 -8.39
CA ASP A 204 -20.05 -28.56 -7.49
C ASP A 204 -21.51 -28.22 -7.11
N THR A 205 -22.30 -27.77 -8.10
CA THR A 205 -23.64 -27.24 -7.88
C THR A 205 -24.69 -28.33 -7.65
N ALA A 206 -25.68 -28.01 -6.83
CA ALA A 206 -26.84 -28.85 -6.56
C ALA A 206 -28.09 -27.98 -6.36
N ILE A 207 -29.22 -28.41 -6.94
CA ILE A 207 -30.52 -27.74 -6.85
C ILE A 207 -31.50 -28.67 -6.13
N THR A 208 -32.37 -28.10 -5.30
CA THR A 208 -33.51 -28.80 -4.70
C THR A 208 -34.81 -28.08 -5.06
N LEU A 209 -35.91 -28.85 -5.18
CA LEU A 209 -37.23 -28.26 -5.45
C LEU A 209 -37.78 -27.54 -4.22
N LYS A 210 -37.60 -28.14 -3.05
CA LYS A 210 -38.02 -27.58 -1.78
C LYS A 210 -36.81 -26.94 -1.10
N PRO A 211 -36.95 -25.70 -0.61
CA PRO A 211 -35.95 -25.10 0.25
C PRO A 211 -35.68 -25.98 1.48
N ASP A 212 -34.44 -25.99 1.96
CA ASP A 212 -34.07 -26.60 3.24
C ASP A 212 -34.54 -25.77 4.44
N ALA A 213 -34.15 -26.19 5.65
CA ALA A 213 -34.52 -25.51 6.89
C ALA A 213 -34.00 -24.06 6.96
N GLU A 214 -32.91 -23.77 6.24
CA GLU A 214 -32.33 -22.42 6.12
C GLU A 214 -32.89 -21.64 4.93
N GLY A 215 -33.88 -22.19 4.22
CA GLY A 215 -34.53 -21.58 3.06
C GLY A 215 -33.69 -21.65 1.77
N ALA A 216 -32.59 -22.40 1.74
CA ALA A 216 -31.76 -22.55 0.55
C ALA A 216 -32.28 -23.68 -0.35
N ASN A 217 -32.30 -23.41 -1.65
CA ASN A 217 -32.67 -24.37 -2.69
C ASN A 217 -31.59 -24.53 -3.77
N PHE A 218 -30.45 -23.86 -3.59
CA PHE A 218 -29.25 -23.99 -4.39
C PHE A 218 -28.02 -24.06 -3.47
N ARG A 219 -27.11 -24.98 -3.78
CA ARG A 219 -25.83 -25.15 -3.07
C ARG A 219 -24.70 -25.32 -4.08
N GLY A 220 -23.50 -24.90 -3.72
CA GLY A 220 -22.30 -25.07 -4.54
C GLY A 220 -21.04 -24.63 -3.81
N LYS A 221 -19.94 -24.52 -4.54
CA LYS A 221 -18.71 -23.90 -4.08
C LYS A 221 -18.35 -22.72 -4.96
N ALA A 222 -18.00 -21.59 -4.35
CA ALA A 222 -17.46 -20.43 -5.03
C ALA A 222 -15.94 -20.44 -4.91
N ARG A 223 -15.22 -20.31 -6.04
CA ARG A 223 -13.80 -19.96 -6.06
C ARG A 223 -13.69 -18.46 -6.35
N ILE A 224 -13.09 -17.72 -5.44
CA ILE A 224 -13.03 -16.25 -5.46
C ILE A 224 -11.56 -15.81 -5.53
N PRO A 225 -11.12 -15.20 -6.63
CA PRO A 225 -9.79 -14.61 -6.73
C PRO A 225 -9.63 -13.42 -5.79
N ASN A 226 -8.44 -13.29 -5.20
CA ASN A 226 -7.99 -12.09 -4.53
C ASN A 226 -6.65 -11.67 -5.13
N ARG A 227 -6.70 -10.70 -6.05
CA ARG A 227 -5.52 -10.18 -6.74
C ARG A 227 -4.76 -9.10 -5.95
N SER A 228 -5.31 -8.70 -4.80
CA SER A 228 -4.67 -7.73 -3.92
C SER A 228 -3.59 -8.38 -3.05
N LEU A 229 -2.81 -7.55 -2.36
CA LEU A 229 -1.84 -7.98 -1.34
C LEU A 229 -2.46 -8.15 0.06
N VAL A 230 -3.79 -7.97 0.17
CA VAL A 230 -4.49 -7.89 1.43
C VAL A 230 -5.23 -9.21 1.71
N THR A 231 -5.02 -9.78 2.88
CA THR A 231 -5.86 -10.86 3.42
C THR A 231 -7.02 -10.23 4.21
N PHE A 232 -8.26 -10.64 3.93
CA PHE A 232 -9.45 -10.11 4.58
C PHE A 232 -10.21 -11.20 5.35
N GLU A 233 -10.32 -11.05 6.66
CA GLU A 233 -11.35 -11.73 7.44
C GLU A 233 -12.67 -10.95 7.33
N VAL A 234 -13.51 -11.34 6.37
CA VAL A 234 -14.79 -10.65 6.07
C VAL A 234 -15.92 -11.14 6.99
N GLY A 235 -15.94 -12.44 7.30
CA GLY A 235 -17.01 -13.06 8.08
C GLY A 235 -18.15 -13.59 7.20
N ASN A 236 -19.40 -13.47 7.65
CA ASN A 236 -20.55 -13.94 6.89
C ASN A 236 -21.00 -12.86 5.91
N ALA A 237 -20.92 -13.17 4.63
CA ALA A 237 -21.30 -12.25 3.55
C ALA A 237 -22.56 -12.74 2.83
N THR A 238 -23.44 -11.80 2.54
CA THR A 238 -24.66 -12.04 1.76
C THR A 238 -24.71 -11.10 0.58
N PHE A 239 -25.27 -11.61 -0.52
CA PHE A 239 -25.32 -10.91 -1.79
C PHE A 239 -26.72 -11.00 -2.37
N HIS A 240 -27.20 -9.88 -2.92
CA HIS A 240 -28.29 -9.91 -3.87
C HIS A 240 -27.83 -10.69 -5.10
N ASN A 241 -28.71 -11.53 -5.65
CA ASN A 241 -28.46 -12.30 -6.84
C ASN A 241 -29.47 -11.89 -7.91
N TYR A 242 -28.95 -11.46 -9.06
CA TYR A 242 -29.74 -11.00 -10.19
C TYR A 242 -29.51 -11.89 -11.40
N LEU A 243 -30.56 -12.07 -12.20
CA LEU A 243 -30.50 -12.65 -13.54
C LEU A 243 -31.16 -11.64 -14.50
N PHE A 244 -30.45 -11.23 -15.54
CA PHE A 244 -30.92 -10.22 -16.51
C PHE A 244 -31.47 -8.92 -15.89
N GLY A 245 -30.93 -8.53 -14.73
CA GLY A 245 -31.30 -7.31 -14.00
C GLY A 245 -32.46 -7.48 -13.01
N GLU A 246 -33.14 -8.64 -12.99
CA GLU A 246 -34.16 -8.96 -11.98
C GLU A 246 -33.54 -9.67 -10.79
N GLU A 247 -33.89 -9.27 -9.56
CA GLU A 247 -33.43 -9.98 -8.35
C GLU A 247 -34.12 -11.33 -8.25
N VAL A 248 -33.36 -12.40 -8.45
CA VAL A 248 -33.85 -13.77 -8.39
C VAL A 248 -33.57 -14.43 -7.05
N GLY A 249 -32.84 -13.79 -6.13
CA GLY A 249 -32.59 -14.39 -4.84
C GLY A 249 -31.48 -13.76 -4.00
N THR A 250 -31.07 -14.50 -2.97
CA THR A 250 -29.97 -14.11 -2.08
C THR A 250 -28.97 -15.25 -1.95
N VAL A 251 -27.68 -14.93 -2.09
CA VAL A 251 -26.54 -15.83 -1.91
C VAL A 251 -25.91 -15.57 -0.55
N TYR A 252 -25.46 -16.65 0.09
CA TYR A 252 -24.82 -16.65 1.40
C TYR A 252 -23.49 -17.39 1.32
N ILE A 253 -22.44 -16.77 1.86
CA ILE A 253 -21.12 -17.35 2.07
C ILE A 253 -20.72 -17.08 3.51
N ASP A 254 -20.58 -18.14 4.28
CA ASP A 254 -20.26 -18.07 5.71
C ASP A 254 -18.74 -18.13 5.91
N ASN A 255 -18.21 -17.40 6.91
CA ASN A 255 -16.78 -17.37 7.28
C ASN A 255 -15.83 -17.07 6.10
N LEU A 256 -16.19 -16.10 5.27
CA LEU A 256 -15.39 -15.63 4.15
C LEU A 256 -14.06 -15.03 4.67
N ASN A 257 -12.95 -15.67 4.29
CA ASN A 257 -11.60 -15.23 4.59
C ASN A 257 -10.74 -15.27 3.32
N LEU A 258 -10.60 -14.13 2.65
CA LEU A 258 -9.94 -14.03 1.34
C LEU A 258 -8.45 -13.77 1.52
N LYS A 259 -7.61 -14.72 1.07
CA LYS A 259 -6.15 -14.59 1.04
C LYS A 259 -5.68 -14.23 -0.37
N PRO A 260 -4.56 -13.51 -0.55
CA PRO A 260 -3.98 -13.29 -1.87
C PRO A 260 -3.83 -14.57 -2.69
N GLY A 261 -4.21 -14.52 -3.97
CA GLY A 261 -4.20 -15.63 -4.91
C GLY A 261 -5.59 -16.05 -5.41
N ASP A 262 -5.61 -17.07 -6.27
CA ASP A 262 -6.82 -17.51 -7.01
C ASP A 262 -7.57 -18.68 -6.37
N ASP A 263 -7.03 -19.26 -5.30
CA ASP A 263 -7.47 -20.55 -4.74
C ASP A 263 -8.35 -20.45 -3.49
N ASN A 264 -8.99 -19.30 -3.26
CA ASN A 264 -9.95 -19.20 -2.16
C ASN A 264 -11.26 -19.89 -2.53
N VAL A 265 -11.57 -21.03 -1.90
CA VAL A 265 -12.76 -21.83 -2.18
C VAL A 265 -13.66 -21.89 -0.95
N PHE A 266 -14.92 -21.48 -1.11
CA PHE A 266 -15.91 -21.46 -0.04
C PHE A 266 -17.19 -22.19 -0.42
N PRO A 267 -17.80 -22.97 0.50
CA PRO A 267 -19.18 -23.40 0.34
C PRO A 267 -20.10 -22.19 0.23
N MET A 268 -21.06 -22.26 -0.69
CA MET A 268 -22.10 -21.25 -0.83
C MET A 268 -23.48 -21.91 -0.84
N ARG A 269 -24.47 -21.16 -0.36
CA ARG A 269 -25.89 -21.51 -0.45
C ARG A 269 -26.68 -20.32 -0.97
N ALA A 270 -27.79 -20.58 -1.62
CA ALA A 270 -28.67 -19.53 -2.10
C ALA A 270 -30.15 -19.94 -2.01
N ASN A 271 -30.99 -18.94 -1.79
CA ASN A 271 -32.42 -19.03 -2.06
C ASN A 271 -32.66 -18.34 -3.41
N ILE A 272 -33.15 -19.09 -4.40
CA ILE A 272 -33.37 -18.64 -5.76
C ILE A 272 -34.82 -18.90 -6.16
N THR A 273 -35.50 -17.88 -6.69
CA THR A 273 -36.80 -18.01 -7.34
C THR A 273 -36.64 -18.82 -8.63
N GLN A 274 -37.32 -19.95 -8.74
CA GLN A 274 -37.08 -20.92 -9.81
C GLN A 274 -37.67 -20.51 -11.16
N THR A 275 -38.80 -19.80 -11.19
CA THR A 275 -39.53 -19.47 -12.43
C THR A 275 -38.66 -18.71 -13.44
N PRO A 276 -38.00 -17.58 -13.09
CA PRO A 276 -37.15 -16.86 -14.04
C PRO A 276 -35.98 -17.70 -14.56
N ILE A 277 -35.47 -18.65 -13.75
CA ILE A 277 -34.37 -19.53 -14.13
C ILE A 277 -34.82 -20.55 -15.17
N VAL A 278 -35.98 -21.17 -14.97
CA VAL A 278 -36.54 -22.16 -15.91
C VAL A 278 -36.90 -21.50 -17.23
N GLU A 279 -37.49 -20.31 -17.18
CA GLU A 279 -37.79 -19.51 -18.39
C GLU A 279 -36.50 -19.20 -19.16
N ALA A 280 -35.49 -18.63 -18.49
CA ALA A 280 -34.19 -18.35 -19.09
C ALA A 280 -33.51 -19.60 -19.69
N MET A 281 -33.57 -20.73 -19.00
CA MET A 281 -33.01 -22.01 -19.45
C MET A 281 -33.69 -22.57 -20.72
N GLY A 282 -34.95 -22.18 -20.98
CA GLY A 282 -35.69 -22.59 -22.17
C GLY A 282 -35.37 -21.75 -23.40
N GLU A 283 -34.88 -20.51 -23.22
CA GLU A 283 -34.65 -19.57 -24.31
C GLU A 283 -33.28 -19.72 -24.96
N LYS A 284 -33.17 -19.34 -26.24
CA LYS A 284 -31.86 -19.18 -26.90
C LYS A 284 -31.20 -17.88 -26.42
N PRO A 285 -29.87 -17.84 -26.23
CA PRO A 285 -28.88 -18.89 -26.54
C PRO A 285 -28.70 -19.96 -25.44
N TRP A 286 -29.33 -19.81 -24.28
CA TRP A 286 -29.09 -20.60 -23.08
C TRP A 286 -29.41 -22.07 -23.26
N CYS A 287 -30.54 -22.41 -23.86
CA CYS A 287 -30.93 -23.80 -24.11
C CYS A 287 -30.08 -24.52 -25.19
N ASP A 288 -29.31 -23.77 -26.00
CA ASP A 288 -28.62 -24.26 -27.21
C ASP A 288 -27.10 -24.02 -27.12
N THR A 289 -26.62 -22.86 -27.57
CA THR A 289 -25.19 -22.58 -27.72
C THR A 289 -24.48 -22.30 -26.40
N ALA A 290 -25.17 -21.69 -25.43
CA ALA A 290 -24.64 -21.42 -24.10
C ALA A 290 -24.85 -22.59 -23.11
N LYS A 291 -25.50 -23.68 -23.55
CA LYS A 291 -25.59 -24.98 -22.85
C LYS A 291 -26.06 -24.90 -21.39
N GLY A 292 -26.94 -23.94 -21.06
CA GLY A 292 -27.54 -23.71 -19.75
C GLY A 292 -26.62 -23.02 -18.75
N VAL A 293 -25.59 -22.34 -19.25
CA VAL A 293 -24.75 -21.44 -18.44
C VAL A 293 -25.41 -20.07 -18.41
N LEU A 294 -25.90 -19.63 -17.26
CA LEU A 294 -26.59 -18.34 -17.11
C LEU A 294 -25.67 -17.27 -16.47
N PRO A 295 -25.76 -16.00 -16.90
CA PRO A 295 -24.94 -14.91 -16.39
C PRO A 295 -25.61 -14.25 -15.18
N PHE A 296 -25.27 -14.72 -13.99
CA PHE A 296 -25.76 -14.10 -12.76
C PHE A 296 -24.94 -12.86 -12.41
N GLN A 297 -25.59 -11.88 -11.80
CA GLN A 297 -24.93 -10.72 -11.21
C GLN A 297 -25.11 -10.73 -9.70
N LEU A 298 -24.03 -10.49 -8.97
CA LEU A 298 -24.05 -10.41 -7.51
C LEU A 298 -23.71 -8.99 -7.07
N ARG A 299 -24.42 -8.52 -6.04
CA ARG A 299 -24.13 -7.24 -5.37
C ARG A 299 -24.17 -7.44 -3.87
N GLY A 300 -23.22 -6.85 -3.14
CA GLY A 300 -23.18 -6.89 -1.68
C GLY A 300 -24.52 -6.47 -1.06
N LYS A 301 -24.95 -7.22 -0.05
CA LYS A 301 -26.21 -6.98 0.67
C LYS A 301 -25.97 -6.74 2.16
N ASN A 302 -25.17 -7.60 2.79
CA ASN A 302 -24.85 -7.51 4.20
C ASN A 302 -23.58 -8.30 4.51
N VAL A 303 -22.71 -7.74 5.34
CA VAL A 303 -21.56 -8.41 5.94
C VAL A 303 -21.65 -8.34 7.46
N THR A 304 -21.58 -9.50 8.11
CA THR A 304 -21.51 -9.59 9.57
C THR A 304 -20.31 -10.43 10.00
N ASN A 305 -19.57 -9.96 11.00
CA ASN A 305 -18.54 -10.75 11.66
C ASN A 305 -18.71 -10.69 13.17
N ASN A 306 -18.60 -11.82 13.86
CA ASN A 306 -18.77 -11.92 15.33
C ASN A 306 -20.03 -11.22 15.87
N GLY A 307 -21.14 -11.28 15.12
CA GLY A 307 -22.41 -10.65 15.49
C GLY A 307 -22.49 -9.13 15.24
N GLN A 308 -21.46 -8.51 14.66
CA GLN A 308 -21.42 -7.10 14.32
C GLN A 308 -21.61 -6.88 12.82
N TYR A 309 -22.37 -5.85 12.46
CA TYR A 309 -22.52 -5.39 11.08
C TYR A 309 -21.28 -4.59 10.65
N LEU A 310 -20.69 -4.96 9.52
CA LEU A 310 -19.50 -4.32 8.99
C LEU A 310 -19.88 -3.44 7.79
N THR A 311 -20.17 -2.17 8.06
CA THR A 311 -20.64 -1.21 7.04
C THR A 311 -19.61 -1.01 5.94
N TYR A 312 -18.33 -0.85 6.27
CA TYR A 312 -17.27 -0.61 5.29
C TYR A 312 -17.07 -1.77 4.30
N PHE A 313 -17.34 -3.02 4.69
CA PHE A 313 -17.36 -4.15 3.75
C PHE A 313 -18.67 -4.23 2.99
N THR A 314 -19.80 -3.99 3.65
CA THR A 314 -21.12 -4.07 3.01
C THR A 314 -21.23 -3.04 1.88
N ASP A 315 -20.86 -1.79 2.16
CA ASP A 315 -20.98 -0.68 1.22
C ASP A 315 -19.99 -0.83 0.05
N ALA A 316 -18.76 -1.27 0.34
CA ALA A 316 -17.76 -1.56 -0.70
C ALA A 316 -18.18 -2.71 -1.62
N LEU A 317 -18.77 -3.79 -1.09
CA LEU A 317 -19.30 -4.88 -1.91
C LEU A 317 -20.59 -4.50 -2.65
N ALA A 318 -21.31 -3.49 -2.17
CA ALA A 318 -22.53 -2.99 -2.79
C ALA A 318 -22.27 -1.96 -3.92
N SER A 319 -21.04 -1.46 -4.07
CA SER A 319 -20.70 -0.40 -5.01
C SER A 319 -20.76 -0.80 -6.49
N GLY A 320 -20.79 -2.10 -6.79
CA GLY A 320 -20.77 -2.62 -8.15
C GLY A 320 -21.37 -4.03 -8.25
N ASN A 321 -21.66 -4.44 -9.49
CA ASN A 321 -22.14 -5.79 -9.78
C ASN A 321 -20.99 -6.67 -10.25
N GLN A 322 -20.88 -7.85 -9.67
CA GLN A 322 -19.98 -8.90 -10.14
C GLN A 322 -20.75 -9.90 -11.01
N SER A 323 -20.29 -10.13 -12.24
CA SER A 323 -20.90 -11.14 -13.13
C SER A 323 -20.24 -12.51 -12.94
N VAL A 324 -21.05 -13.55 -12.78
CA VAL A 324 -20.62 -14.95 -12.63
C VAL A 324 -21.47 -15.84 -13.52
N ASN A 325 -20.81 -16.59 -14.41
CA ASN A 325 -21.45 -17.56 -15.28
C ASN A 325 -21.61 -18.89 -14.54
N ILE A 326 -22.85 -19.36 -14.37
CA ILE A 326 -23.15 -20.57 -13.60
C ILE A 326 -23.85 -21.59 -14.49
N ASP A 327 -23.34 -22.82 -14.51
CA ASP A 327 -24.01 -23.96 -15.15
C ASP A 327 -25.19 -24.44 -14.29
N ILE A 328 -26.39 -24.20 -14.81
CA ILE A 328 -27.66 -24.64 -14.22
C ILE A 328 -28.14 -25.95 -14.86
N ARG A 329 -27.71 -26.25 -16.08
CA ARG A 329 -28.11 -27.47 -16.80
C ARG A 329 -27.68 -28.73 -16.06
N THR A 330 -26.43 -28.79 -15.62
CA THR A 330 -25.89 -29.97 -14.93
C THR A 330 -26.67 -30.34 -13.67
N PRO A 331 -26.89 -29.42 -12.70
CA PRO A 331 -27.70 -29.74 -11.52
C PRO A 331 -29.18 -29.99 -11.85
N PHE A 332 -29.74 -29.31 -12.87
CA PHE A 332 -31.11 -29.57 -13.33
C PHE A 332 -31.27 -31.00 -13.85
N ARG A 333 -30.42 -31.42 -14.79
CA ARG A 333 -30.46 -32.77 -15.36
C ARG A 333 -30.23 -33.85 -14.30
N LYS A 334 -29.38 -33.59 -13.31
CA LYS A 334 -29.17 -34.50 -12.17
C LYS A 334 -30.44 -34.69 -11.35
N LEU A 335 -31.25 -33.64 -11.21
CA LEU A 335 -32.49 -33.66 -10.43
C LEU A 335 -33.66 -34.29 -11.19
N PHE A 336 -33.82 -33.99 -12.48
CA PHE A 336 -34.99 -34.41 -13.26
C PHE A 336 -34.74 -35.58 -14.22
N GLY A 337 -33.49 -35.97 -14.45
CA GLY A 337 -33.10 -37.05 -15.36
C GLY A 337 -33.06 -36.66 -16.84
N SER A 338 -33.49 -35.45 -17.20
CA SER A 338 -33.46 -34.92 -18.58
C SER A 338 -33.10 -33.43 -18.61
N ASP A 339 -32.70 -32.95 -19.79
CA ASP A 339 -32.51 -31.52 -20.04
C ASP A 339 -33.85 -30.82 -20.27
N LEU A 340 -33.90 -29.51 -19.97
CA LEU A 340 -35.03 -28.66 -20.33
C LEU A 340 -35.04 -28.43 -21.86
N PRO A 341 -36.15 -28.66 -22.56
CA PRO A 341 -36.22 -28.40 -24.00
C PRO A 341 -36.17 -26.90 -24.30
N CYS A 342 -35.54 -26.53 -25.43
CA CYS A 342 -35.65 -25.17 -25.96
C CYS A 342 -37.11 -24.83 -26.27
N THR A 343 -37.61 -23.71 -25.76
CA THR A 343 -38.89 -23.16 -26.18
C THR A 343 -38.81 -22.75 -27.65
N LYS A 344 -39.83 -23.12 -28.42
CA LYS A 344 -39.97 -22.73 -29.84
C LYS A 344 -40.58 -21.33 -29.90
N HIS A 345 -39.79 -20.29 -29.67
CA HIS A 345 -40.17 -18.94 -30.05
C HIS A 345 -39.06 -18.29 -30.87
#